data_AF-A0A2V8J562-F1
#
_entry.id   AF-A0A2V8J562-F1
#
_cell.length_a   1.000
_cell.length_b   1.000
_cell.length_c   1.000
_cell.angle_alpha   90.00
_cell.angle_beta   90.00
_cell.angle_gamma   90.00
#
_symmetry.space_group_name_H-M   'P 1'
#
loop_
_entity.id
_entity.type
_entity.pdbx_description
1 polymer ?
#
loop_
_entity_poly.entity_id
_entity_poly.type
_entity_poly.pdbx_seq_one_letter_code
_entity_poly.pdbx_strand_id
1 'polypeptide(L)'
;MSYPALTAFCRRHGIGQEPKIASGQYHFQPGEELQHDTSPHEAEIGGKKRHIQTASAVLCYSRMVFFQCYPTFQRFDCKVFLT
;
A
#
# COMPACT_ATOMS: atom_id res chain seq x y z
N MET A 1 -42.02 -0.08 -12.76
CA MET A 1 -41.48 -0.59 -11.48
C MET A 1 -40.53 0.46 -10.93
N SER A 2 -40.61 0.84 -9.66
CA SER A 2 -39.68 1.83 -9.09
C SER A 2 -38.30 1.21 -8.87
N TYR A 3 -37.26 2.03 -8.82
CA TYR A 3 -35.90 1.56 -8.54
C TYR A 3 -35.77 0.82 -7.18
N PRO A 4 -36.44 1.27 -6.09
CA PRO A 4 -36.49 0.50 -4.85
C PRO A 4 -37.18 -0.86 -5.00
N ALA A 5 -38.25 -0.96 -5.80
CA ALA A 5 -38.94 -2.22 -6.05
C ALA A 5 -38.07 -3.22 -6.81
N LEU A 6 -37.30 -2.77 -7.80
CA LEU A 6 -36.31 -3.59 -8.50
C LEU A 6 -35.19 -4.07 -7.56
N THR A 7 -34.69 -3.18 -6.72
CA THR A 7 -33.63 -3.50 -5.75
C THR A 7 -34.09 -4.55 -4.74
N ALA A 8 -35.31 -4.43 -4.22
CA ALA A 8 -35.90 -5.39 -3.29
C ALA A 8 -36.15 -6.76 -3.94
N PHE A 9 -36.63 -6.77 -5.19
CA PHE A 9 -36.80 -7.99 -5.98
C PHE A 9 -35.46 -8.71 -6.17
N CYS A 10 -34.44 -8.01 -6.67
CA CYS A 10 -33.12 -8.60 -6.91
C CYS A 10 -32.53 -9.20 -5.63
N ARG A 11 -32.58 -8.49 -4.50
CA ARG A 11 -32.10 -9.00 -3.19
C ARG A 11 -32.84 -10.26 -2.73
N ARG A 12 -34.17 -10.30 -2.85
CA ARG A 12 -34.98 -11.47 -2.45
C ARG A 12 -34.70 -12.71 -3.29
N HIS A 13 -34.33 -12.51 -4.55
CA HIS A 13 -34.04 -13.58 -5.50
C HIS A 13 -32.54 -13.92 -5.60
N GLY A 14 -31.68 -13.34 -4.74
CA GLY A 14 -30.24 -13.58 -4.80
C GLY A 14 -29.57 -13.08 -6.08
N ILE A 15 -30.20 -12.14 -6.79
CA ILE A 15 -29.69 -11.55 -8.03
C ILE A 15 -28.82 -10.35 -7.65
N GLY A 16 -27.51 -10.47 -7.84
CA GLY A 16 -26.56 -9.40 -7.54
C GLY A 16 -25.18 -9.93 -7.21
N GLN A 17 -24.33 -9.04 -6.70
CA GLN A 17 -23.03 -9.41 -6.17
C GLN A 17 -23.15 -9.74 -4.69
N GLU A 18 -22.41 -10.75 -4.22
CA GLU A 18 -22.25 -10.99 -2.80
C GLU A 18 -21.62 -9.75 -2.14
N PRO A 19 -22.09 -9.34 -0.95
CA PRO A 19 -21.45 -8.29 -0.20
C PRO A 19 -19.98 -8.63 0.04
N LYS A 20 -19.08 -7.67 -0.21
CA LYS A 20 -17.68 -7.82 0.17
C LYS A 20 -17.61 -7.93 1.69
N ILE A 21 -17.23 -9.09 2.19
CA ILE A 21 -16.91 -9.31 3.60
C ILE A 21 -15.49 -8.82 3.89
N ALA A 22 -15.25 -8.34 5.11
CA ALA A 22 -13.91 -7.95 5.53
C ALA A 22 -12.99 -9.20 5.53
N SER A 23 -11.74 -9.04 5.09
CA SER A 23 -10.76 -10.14 5.03
C SER A 23 -10.31 -10.64 6.41
N GLY A 24 -10.81 -10.07 7.52
CA GLY A 24 -10.48 -10.45 8.89
C GLY A 24 -9.66 -9.40 9.66
N GLN A 25 -9.26 -9.76 10.89
CA GLN A 25 -8.32 -9.01 11.70
C GLN A 25 -7.01 -9.79 11.82
N TYR A 26 -5.89 -9.12 11.60
CA TYR A 26 -4.55 -9.71 11.62
C TYR A 26 -3.77 -9.07 12.77
N HIS A 27 -3.18 -9.90 13.62
CA HIS A 27 -2.37 -9.45 14.74
C HIS A 27 -0.91 -9.82 14.46
N PHE A 28 -0.05 -8.82 14.36
CA PHE A 28 1.39 -8.98 14.13
C PHE A 28 2.15 -8.53 15.37
N GLN A 29 3.14 -9.32 15.77
CA GLN A 29 4.14 -8.92 16.75
C GLN A 29 5.06 -7.84 16.14
N PRO A 30 5.77 -7.07 16.99
CA PRO A 30 6.74 -6.10 16.50
C PRO A 30 7.77 -6.76 15.56
N GLY A 31 7.92 -6.19 14.36
CA GLY A 31 8.84 -6.68 13.33
C GLY A 31 8.36 -7.86 12.49
N GLU A 32 7.18 -8.44 12.76
CA GLU A 32 6.63 -9.53 11.92
C GLU A 32 6.13 -9.03 10.56
N GLU A 33 5.70 -7.76 10.51
CA GLU A 33 5.25 -7.10 9.28
C GLU A 33 6.20 -5.95 8.93
N LEU A 34 6.47 -5.79 7.64
CA LEU A 34 7.25 -4.69 7.08
C LEU A 34 6.39 -3.91 6.10
N GLN A 35 6.30 -2.60 6.30
CA GLN A 35 5.69 -1.70 5.34
C GLN A 35 6.79 -1.05 4.49
N HIS A 36 6.74 -1.29 3.18
CA HIS A 36 7.57 -0.62 2.19
C HIS A 36 6.75 0.42 1.44
N ASP A 37 7.30 1.60 1.23
CA ASP A 37 6.71 2.64 0.38
C ASP A 37 7.76 3.31 -0.51
N THR A 38 7.28 3.95 -1.59
CA THR A 38 8.09 4.74 -2.52
C THR A 38 7.44 6.09 -2.79
N SER A 39 8.22 7.16 -2.70
CA SER A 39 7.72 8.52 -2.92
C SER A 39 8.58 9.31 -3.94
N PRO A 40 8.00 9.70 -5.09
CA PRO A 40 8.67 10.61 -6.03
C PRO A 40 8.65 12.04 -5.50
N HIS A 41 9.80 12.72 -5.53
CA HIS A 41 9.91 14.12 -5.15
C HIS A 41 11.18 14.74 -5.74
N GLU A 42 11.33 16.06 -5.58
CA GLU A 42 12.58 16.75 -5.90
C GLU A 42 13.43 16.95 -4.64
N ALA A 43 14.74 16.76 -4.78
CA ALA A 43 15.72 17.09 -3.75
C ALA A 43 16.89 17.88 -4.34
N GLU A 44 17.50 18.75 -3.53
CA GLU A 44 18.72 19.45 -3.91
C GLU A 44 19.94 18.55 -3.68
N ILE A 45 20.60 18.15 -4.77
CA ILE A 45 21.74 17.23 -4.74
C ILE A 45 22.85 17.81 -5.61
N GLY A 46 23.95 18.19 -4.96
CA GLY A 46 25.08 18.84 -5.61
C GLY A 46 24.71 20.22 -6.17
N GLY A 47 23.93 21.01 -5.44
CA GLY A 47 23.50 22.36 -5.82
C GLY A 47 22.51 22.43 -6.98
N LYS A 48 21.87 21.30 -7.33
CA LYS A 48 20.85 21.22 -8.38
C LYS A 48 19.64 20.46 -7.86
N LYS A 49 18.44 20.93 -8.20
CA LYS A 49 17.21 20.16 -7.98
C LYS A 49 17.20 18.94 -8.90
N ARG A 50 16.89 17.78 -8.34
CA ARG A 50 16.80 16.50 -9.06
C ARG A 50 15.55 15.78 -8.63
N HIS A 51 14.83 15.21 -9.60
CA HIS A 51 13.83 14.20 -9.32
C HIS A 51 14.49 12.94 -8.78
N ILE A 52 13.93 12.41 -7.71
CA ILE A 52 14.35 11.17 -7.06
C ILE A 52 13.14 10.38 -6.59
N GLN A 53 13.37 9.12 -6.26
CA GLN A 53 12.46 8.23 -5.56
C GLN A 53 13.06 7.94 -4.19
N THR A 54 12.36 8.27 -3.11
CA THR A 54 12.72 7.73 -1.79
C THR A 54 12.02 6.40 -1.64
N ALA A 55 12.79 5.34 -1.42
CA ALA A 55 12.28 4.04 -1.01
C ALA A 55 12.55 3.86 0.48
N SER A 56 11.53 3.47 1.24
CA SER A 56 11.62 3.28 2.68
C SER A 56 11.05 1.95 3.12
N ALA A 57 11.47 1.48 4.28
CA ALA A 57 10.90 0.31 4.94
C ALA A 57 10.80 0.57 6.45
N VAL A 58 9.64 0.23 7.01
CA VAL A 58 9.37 0.37 8.45
C VAL A 58 8.85 -0.96 8.97
N LEU A 59 9.45 -1.44 10.05
CA LEU A 59 8.96 -2.62 10.74
C LEU A 59 7.78 -2.26 11.66
N CYS A 60 6.75 -3.09 11.62
CA CYS A 60 5.53 -2.92 12.41
C CYS A 60 5.87 -2.84 13.90
N TYR A 61 5.26 -1.88 14.61
CA TYR A 61 5.52 -1.57 16.02
C TYR A 61 7.00 -1.42 16.41
N SER A 62 7.85 -1.01 15.46
CA SER A 62 9.28 -0.82 15.67
C SER A 62 9.71 0.63 15.43
N ARG A 63 10.84 1.00 16.03
CA ARG A 63 11.55 2.26 15.72
C ARG A 63 12.59 2.10 14.61
N MET A 64 12.76 0.88 14.09
CA MET A 64 13.66 0.61 12.98
C MET A 64 13.04 1.11 11.68
N VAL A 65 13.66 2.13 11.10
CA VAL A 65 13.25 2.77 9.85
C VAL A 65 14.46 2.79 8.93
N PHE A 66 14.26 2.33 7.70
CA PHE A 66 15.20 2.51 6.61
C PHE A 66 14.59 3.45 5.58
N PHE A 67 15.39 4.36 5.02
CA PHE A 67 15.05 5.07 3.80
C PHE A 67 16.30 5.40 3.00
N GLN A 68 16.16 5.42 1.68
CA GLN A 68 17.23 5.81 0.78
C GLN A 68 16.67 6.46 -0.48
N CYS A 69 17.39 7.46 -0.98
CA CYS A 69 17.06 8.16 -2.21
C CYS A 69 17.72 7.47 -3.41
N TYR A 70 16.93 7.23 -4.46
CA TYR A 70 17.38 6.66 -5.72
C TYR A 70 17.00 7.57 -6.89
N PRO A 71 17.78 7.63 -7.97
CA PRO A 71 17.37 8.35 -9.19
C PRO A 71 16.09 7.76 -9.82
N THR A 72 15.94 6.44 -9.71
CA THR A 72 14.78 5.66 -10.15
C THR A 72 14.60 4.48 -9.21
N PHE A 73 13.38 4.00 -9.01
CA PHE A 73 13.12 2.81 -8.21
C PHE A 73 12.10 1.91 -8.92
N GLN A 74 12.47 0.66 -9.18
CA GLN A 74 11.65 -0.36 -9.81
C GLN A 74 11.51 -1.57 -8.88
N ARG A 75 10.57 -2.46 -9.20
CA ARG A 75 10.29 -3.68 -8.40
C ARG A 75 11.52 -4.55 -8.12
N PHE A 76 12.54 -4.52 -8.99
CA PHE A 76 13.76 -5.31 -8.80
C PHE A 76 14.70 -4.70 -7.76
N ASP A 77 14.59 -3.39 -7.54
CA ASP A 77 15.38 -2.67 -6.53
C ASP A 77 14.86 -2.97 -5.11
N CYS A 78 13.63 -3.46 -4.94
CA CYS A 78 13.11 -3.94 -3.64
C CYS A 78 13.98 -5.03 -2.98
N LYS A 79 14.91 -5.65 -3.71
CA LYS A 79 15.90 -6.57 -3.15
C LYS A 79 16.74 -5.96 -2.03
N VAL A 80 16.92 -4.63 -1.98
CA VAL A 80 17.65 -3.97 -0.88
C VAL A 80 17.04 -4.25 0.50
N PHE A 81 15.75 -4.63 0.57
CA PHE A 81 15.06 -4.95 1.81
C PHE A 81 15.16 -6.44 2.19
N LEU A 82 15.78 -7.27 1.35
CA LEU A 82 15.83 -8.73 1.50
C LEU A 82 17.25 -9.28 1.78
N THR A 83 18.24 -8.39 1.93
CA THR A 83 19.66 -8.71 2.15
C THR A 83 20.18 -7.99 3.37
#